data_AF-A0AAU6WT29-F1
#
_entry.id   AF-A0AAU6WT29-F1
#
_cell.length_a   1.000
_cell.length_b   1.000
_cell.length_c   1.000
_cell.angle_alpha   90.00
_cell.angle_beta   90.00
_cell.angle_gamma   90.00
#
_symmetry.space_group_name_H-M   'P 1'
#
loop_
_entity.id
_entity.type
_entity.pdbx_description
1 polymer ?
#
loop_
_entity_poly.entity_id
_entity_poly.type
_entity_poly.pdbx_seq_one_letter_code
_entity_poly.pdbx_strand_id
1 'polypeptide(L)'
;MSQQSSPHDGKYFVVQKGKAKCNQGDQFPQYKVSSHQKHFWNDSDGNADFLGVTEDDLQFNPPGPSFGRCKLKPSGSGYLSCAYAPAGKWQKTYEKVMIMGKKIVTELSELQCTVGGKITIKDHGQRGEMSRKNVKNADNKTVQHINPLVKMQNYKETVLESEIDAY
;
A
#
# COMPACT_ATOMS: atom_id res chain seq x y z
N MET A 1 -9.89 2.72 -33.29
CA MET A 1 -8.87 2.26 -32.33
C MET A 1 -9.59 1.88 -31.04
N SER A 2 -9.94 0.61 -30.86
CA SER A 2 -10.60 0.14 -29.64
C SER A 2 -9.62 0.29 -28.49
N GLN A 3 -9.92 1.17 -27.52
CA GLN A 3 -9.17 1.25 -26.28
C GLN A 3 -9.35 -0.09 -25.56
N GLN A 4 -8.40 -1.01 -25.71
CA GLN A 4 -8.39 -2.23 -24.93
C GLN A 4 -8.14 -1.82 -23.48
N SER A 5 -9.17 -2.00 -22.63
CA SER A 5 -9.07 -1.80 -21.20
C SER A 5 -7.95 -2.67 -20.64
N SER A 6 -7.02 -2.07 -19.92
CA SER A 6 -5.97 -2.81 -19.21
C SER A 6 -6.60 -3.56 -18.03
N PRO A 7 -6.12 -4.77 -17.67
CA PRO A 7 -6.54 -5.43 -16.43
C PRO A 7 -6.30 -4.57 -15.18
N HIS A 8 -5.37 -3.61 -15.27
CA HIS A 8 -5.03 -2.67 -14.20
C HIS A 8 -5.95 -1.43 -14.14
N ASP A 9 -6.88 -1.27 -15.07
CA ASP A 9 -7.81 -0.14 -15.04
C ASP A 9 -8.69 -0.22 -13.78
N GLY A 10 -8.72 0.88 -13.01
CA GLY A 10 -9.42 0.95 -11.72
C GLY A 10 -8.73 0.21 -10.56
N LYS A 11 -7.46 -0.19 -10.72
CA LYS A 11 -6.65 -0.78 -9.64
C LYS A 11 -5.68 0.24 -9.05
N TYR A 12 -5.51 0.19 -7.73
CA TYR A 12 -4.60 1.09 -7.03
C TYR A 12 -3.15 0.60 -7.09
N PHE A 13 -2.21 1.55 -7.11
CA PHE A 13 -0.79 1.25 -6.86
C PHE A 13 -0.58 0.93 -5.39
N VAL A 14 0.44 0.13 -5.10
CA VAL A 14 0.76 -0.26 -3.73
C VAL A 14 1.83 0.66 -3.16
N VAL A 15 1.64 1.11 -1.91
CA VAL A 15 2.64 1.86 -1.14
C VAL A 15 3.19 1.04 0.02
N GLN A 16 4.33 1.47 0.58
CA GLN A 16 5.05 0.75 1.63
C GLN A 16 4.16 0.35 2.82
N LYS A 17 3.30 1.26 3.30
CA LYS A 17 2.37 0.99 4.42
C LYS A 17 1.27 -0.02 4.12
N GLY A 18 1.08 -0.38 2.85
CA GLY A 18 0.16 -1.43 2.43
C GLY A 18 0.50 -2.77 3.07
N LYS A 19 -0.42 -3.74 2.98
CA LYS A 19 -0.25 -5.07 3.59
C LYS A 19 -0.27 -6.17 2.55
N ALA A 20 0.68 -7.09 2.68
CA ALA A 20 0.72 -8.32 1.91
C ALA A 20 -0.04 -9.46 2.62
N LYS A 21 -0.48 -10.46 1.85
CA LYS A 21 -1.09 -11.69 2.38
C LYS A 21 -0.53 -12.89 1.66
N CYS A 22 0.06 -13.82 2.41
CA CYS A 22 0.35 -15.16 1.93
C CYS A 22 -0.88 -16.05 2.12
N ASN A 23 -1.23 -16.87 1.14
CA ASN A 23 -2.32 -17.85 1.27
C ASN A 23 -2.05 -18.95 2.32
N GLN A 24 -0.80 -19.15 2.72
CA GLN A 24 -0.37 -20.15 3.70
C GLN A 24 0.02 -19.54 5.06
N GLY A 25 0.02 -18.22 5.18
CA GLY A 25 0.37 -17.49 6.39
C GLY A 25 -0.84 -17.01 7.18
N ASP A 26 -0.60 -16.54 8.41
CA ASP A 26 -1.61 -15.99 9.32
C ASP A 26 -1.34 -14.52 9.71
N GLN A 27 -0.23 -13.94 9.26
CA GLN A 27 0.10 -12.52 9.45
C GLN A 27 0.10 -11.73 8.14
N PHE A 28 -0.01 -10.40 8.27
CA PHE A 28 -0.15 -9.46 7.15
C PHE A 28 0.91 -8.36 7.24
N PRO A 29 2.16 -8.64 6.83
CA PRO A 29 3.26 -7.70 6.97
C PRO A 29 3.13 -6.55 5.98
N GLN A 30 3.85 -5.47 6.26
CA GLN A 30 4.00 -4.34 5.36
C GLN A 30 5.11 -4.60 4.34
N TYR A 31 5.08 -3.86 3.23
CA TYR A 31 6.16 -3.89 2.25
C TYR A 31 7.38 -3.15 2.79
N LYS A 32 8.56 -3.45 2.26
CA LYS A 32 9.77 -2.68 2.50
C LYS A 32 10.34 -2.25 1.16
N VAL A 33 10.20 -0.97 0.84
CA VAL A 33 10.71 -0.40 -0.41
C VAL A 33 12.22 -0.15 -0.25
N SER A 34 12.99 -0.79 -1.11
CA SER A 34 14.45 -0.68 -1.19
C SER A 34 14.93 -0.32 -2.59
N SER A 35 14.03 -0.38 -3.56
CA SER A 35 14.30 -0.09 -4.97
C SER A 35 14.59 1.38 -5.26
N HIS A 36 14.07 2.30 -4.44
CA HIS A 36 14.25 3.75 -4.55
C HIS A 36 13.90 4.48 -3.23
N GLN A 37 14.12 5.80 -3.20
CA GLN A 37 13.75 6.68 -2.08
C GLN A 37 13.03 7.97 -2.54
N LYS A 38 12.57 8.03 -3.80
CA LYS A 38 12.15 9.30 -4.43
C LYS A 38 10.68 9.40 -4.83
N HIS A 39 9.99 8.27 -5.07
CA HIS A 39 8.61 8.31 -5.53
C HIS A 39 7.63 7.90 -4.44
N PHE A 40 6.80 8.88 -4.07
CA PHE A 40 5.77 8.77 -3.06
C PHE A 40 4.41 8.93 -3.74
N TRP A 41 3.43 8.10 -3.37
CA TRP A 41 2.06 8.21 -3.87
C TRP A 41 1.17 8.87 -2.83
N ASN A 42 0.43 9.90 -3.25
CA ASN A 42 -0.50 10.67 -2.41
C ASN A 42 0.14 11.25 -1.13
N ASP A 43 1.41 11.64 -1.22
CA ASP A 43 2.14 12.24 -0.10
C ASP A 43 3.06 13.36 -0.62
N SER A 44 2.90 14.56 -0.04
CA SER A 44 3.72 15.73 -0.34
C SER A 44 4.92 15.87 0.59
N ASP A 45 4.89 15.18 1.72
CA ASP A 45 5.78 15.45 2.86
C ASP A 45 6.99 14.50 2.87
N GLY A 46 7.04 13.54 1.94
CA GLY A 46 8.16 12.61 1.73
C GLY A 46 8.19 11.46 2.74
N ASN A 47 7.05 11.06 3.29
CA ASN A 47 6.97 10.00 4.27
C ASN A 47 7.18 8.62 3.61
N ALA A 48 8.17 7.88 4.12
CA ALA A 48 8.56 6.55 3.63
C ALA A 48 7.39 5.54 3.54
N ASP A 49 6.35 5.70 4.36
CA ASP A 49 5.13 4.89 4.32
C ASP A 49 4.40 4.95 2.97
N PHE A 50 4.59 6.05 2.22
CA PHE A 50 3.95 6.29 0.94
C PHE A 50 4.86 6.00 -0.25
N LEU A 51 6.06 5.45 -0.03
CA LEU A 51 6.93 5.00 -1.13
C LEU A 51 6.21 3.95 -1.98
N GLY A 52 6.28 4.12 -3.30
CA GLY A 52 5.73 3.17 -4.25
C GLY A 52 6.46 1.82 -4.23
N VAL A 53 5.70 0.72 -4.26
CA VAL A 53 6.29 -0.63 -4.30
C VAL A 53 6.54 -1.03 -5.74
N THR A 54 7.76 -1.46 -6.05
CA THR A 54 8.17 -1.91 -7.38
C THR A 54 8.33 -3.43 -7.45
N GLU A 55 8.51 -3.96 -8.65
CA GLU A 55 8.69 -5.39 -8.89
C GLU A 55 9.91 -6.02 -8.18
N ASP A 56 10.89 -5.18 -7.79
CA ASP A 56 12.11 -5.60 -7.09
C ASP A 56 12.00 -5.54 -5.57
N ASP A 57 10.90 -5.01 -5.02
CA ASP A 57 10.70 -4.86 -3.58
C ASP A 57 10.15 -6.15 -2.97
N LEU A 58 11.07 -7.06 -2.65
CA LEU A 58 10.76 -8.43 -2.20
C LEU A 58 10.86 -8.61 -0.68
N GLN A 59 11.17 -7.56 0.06
CA GLN A 59 11.29 -7.58 1.51
C GLN A 59 10.02 -7.07 2.18
N PHE A 60 9.78 -7.57 3.40
CA PHE A 60 8.62 -7.21 4.21
C PHE A 60 9.05 -6.75 5.61
N ASN A 61 8.18 -6.00 6.28
CA ASN A 61 8.34 -5.52 7.65
C ASN A 61 7.21 -6.08 8.54
N PRO A 62 7.50 -6.75 9.67
CA PRO A 62 8.83 -7.04 10.24
C PRO A 62 9.66 -8.05 9.42
N PRO A 63 11.01 -7.99 9.47
CA PRO A 63 11.88 -8.98 8.84
C PRO A 63 11.77 -10.35 9.53
N GLY A 64 11.95 -11.44 8.77
CA GLY A 64 11.92 -12.81 9.30
C GLY A 64 10.61 -13.53 8.98
N PRO A 65 9.87 -14.08 9.98
CA PRO A 65 8.60 -14.78 9.74
C PRO A 65 7.48 -13.79 9.47
N SER A 66 7.62 -12.96 8.43
CA SER A 66 6.74 -11.83 8.11
C SER A 66 5.29 -12.26 7.94
N PHE A 67 5.05 -13.51 7.51
CA PHE A 67 3.71 -14.08 7.36
C PHE A 67 3.28 -15.00 8.52
N GLY A 68 4.01 -14.98 9.65
CA GLY A 68 3.68 -15.72 10.87
C GLY A 68 3.95 -17.21 10.76
N ARG A 69 2.94 -18.06 10.97
CA ARG A 69 3.05 -19.53 10.85
C ARG A 69 2.73 -19.98 9.42
N CYS A 70 3.49 -20.93 8.89
CA CYS A 70 3.31 -21.41 7.51
C CYS A 70 2.67 -22.79 7.47
N LYS A 71 1.49 -22.90 6.85
CA LYS A 71 0.77 -24.19 6.67
C LYS A 71 1.55 -25.24 5.88
N LEU A 72 2.49 -24.82 5.03
CA LEU A 72 3.37 -25.70 4.27
C LEU A 72 4.58 -26.21 5.07
N LYS A 73 4.73 -25.81 6.34
CA LYS A 73 5.78 -26.29 7.24
C LYS A 73 5.16 -26.94 8.48
N PRO A 74 4.57 -28.15 8.37
CA PRO A 74 4.00 -28.86 9.50
C PRO A 74 5.07 -29.23 10.54
N SER A 75 4.67 -29.27 11.80
CA SER A 75 5.44 -29.73 12.95
C SER A 75 4.52 -30.57 13.86
N GLY A 76 5.09 -31.39 14.74
CA GLY A 76 4.33 -32.34 15.57
C GLY A 76 3.22 -31.71 16.43
N SER A 77 3.28 -30.40 16.72
CA SER A 77 2.25 -29.65 17.47
C SER A 77 1.59 -28.51 16.69
N GLY A 78 1.78 -28.43 15.37
CA GLY A 78 1.17 -27.39 14.54
C GLY A 78 2.00 -27.02 13.31
N TYR A 79 2.34 -25.75 13.18
CA TYR A 79 3.07 -25.22 12.03
C TYR A 79 4.28 -24.41 12.48
N LEU A 80 5.41 -24.58 11.80
CA LEU A 80 6.62 -23.79 12.03
C LEU A 80 6.43 -22.35 11.53
N SER A 81 7.30 -21.48 12.03
CA SER A 81 7.41 -20.10 11.55
C SER A 81 7.70 -20.05 10.04
N CYS A 82 7.16 -19.02 9.40
CA CYS A 82 7.34 -18.77 7.98
C CYS A 82 8.83 -18.55 7.67
N ALA A 83 9.36 -19.35 6.75
CA ALA A 83 10.68 -19.15 6.17
C ALA A 83 10.50 -18.61 4.76
N TYR A 84 9.96 -17.39 4.68
CA TYR A 84 9.69 -16.75 3.40
C TYR A 84 11.00 -16.54 2.62
N ALA A 85 10.99 -16.94 1.36
CA ALA A 85 12.01 -16.57 0.38
C ALA A 85 11.31 -16.35 -0.98
N PRO A 86 11.58 -15.22 -1.67
CA PRO A 86 10.93 -14.92 -2.93
C PRO A 86 11.38 -15.88 -4.05
N ALA A 87 10.44 -16.33 -4.86
CA ALA A 87 10.68 -17.05 -6.10
C ALA A 87 10.54 -16.09 -7.29
N GLY A 88 11.61 -15.35 -7.56
CA GLY A 88 11.64 -14.32 -8.61
C GLY A 88 11.11 -12.96 -8.14
N LYS A 89 10.57 -12.18 -9.09
CA LYS A 89 10.04 -10.82 -8.88
C LYS A 89 8.51 -10.83 -8.79
N TRP A 90 7.92 -9.68 -8.43
CA TRP A 90 6.48 -9.53 -8.54
C TRP A 90 6.01 -9.71 -9.99
N GLN A 91 4.93 -10.47 -10.15
CA GLN A 91 4.26 -10.74 -11.41
C GLN A 91 2.97 -9.93 -11.49
N LYS A 92 2.40 -9.82 -12.70
CA LYS A 92 1.20 -9.01 -12.97
C LYS A 92 1.39 -7.57 -12.47
N THR A 93 2.54 -6.99 -12.77
CA THR A 93 2.87 -5.59 -12.50
C THR A 93 2.39 -4.72 -13.66
N TYR A 94 2.23 -3.42 -13.42
CA TYR A 94 1.78 -2.51 -14.47
C TYR A 94 2.97 -1.95 -15.24
N GLU A 95 3.08 -2.30 -16.51
CA GLU A 95 4.28 -2.02 -17.32
C GLU A 95 4.35 -0.56 -17.80
N LYS A 96 3.21 0.14 -17.87
CA LYS A 96 3.15 1.52 -18.38
C LYS A 96 3.64 2.56 -17.38
N VAL A 97 3.71 2.21 -16.09
CA VAL A 97 4.20 3.10 -15.03
C VAL A 97 5.43 2.46 -14.41
N MET A 98 6.56 3.17 -14.51
CA MET A 98 7.84 2.70 -14.01
C MET A 98 8.47 3.71 -13.06
N ILE A 99 9.05 3.21 -11.98
CA ILE A 99 9.85 3.99 -11.04
C ILE A 99 11.31 3.59 -11.24
N MET A 100 12.15 4.52 -11.70
CA MET A 100 13.55 4.26 -11.99
C MET A 100 13.78 3.03 -12.90
N GLY A 101 12.90 2.85 -13.90
CA GLY A 101 12.94 1.74 -14.85
C GLY A 101 12.36 0.41 -14.33
N LYS A 102 11.79 0.39 -13.12
CA LYS A 102 11.17 -0.80 -12.52
C LYS A 102 9.65 -0.71 -12.57
N LYS A 103 8.99 -1.80 -12.95
CA LYS A 103 7.53 -1.87 -13.05
C LYS A 103 6.89 -1.73 -11.67
N ILE A 104 5.72 -1.11 -11.62
CA ILE A 104 5.02 -0.87 -10.35
C ILE A 104 4.07 -2.00 -9.97
N VAL A 105 3.97 -2.26 -8.67
CA VAL A 105 3.04 -3.22 -8.07
C VAL A 105 1.65 -2.59 -7.96
N THR A 106 0.63 -3.36 -8.33
CA THR A 106 -0.79 -3.00 -8.20
C THR A 106 -1.51 -4.06 -7.36
N GLU A 107 -2.78 -3.83 -7.06
CA GLU A 107 -3.61 -4.82 -6.33
C GLU A 107 -3.72 -6.19 -7.00
N LEU A 108 -3.47 -6.29 -8.30
CA LEU A 108 -3.48 -7.56 -9.05
C LEU A 108 -2.14 -8.30 -9.01
N SER A 109 -1.09 -7.64 -8.55
CA SER A 109 0.24 -8.20 -8.58
C SER A 109 0.35 -9.39 -7.62
N GLU A 110 1.22 -10.33 -7.95
CA GLU A 110 1.40 -11.53 -7.14
C GLU A 110 2.87 -11.90 -7.08
N LEU A 111 3.28 -12.46 -5.94
CA LEU A 111 4.63 -12.93 -5.70
C LEU A 111 4.59 -14.38 -5.23
N GLN A 112 5.49 -15.20 -5.78
CA GLN A 112 5.63 -16.59 -5.37
C GLN A 112 6.70 -16.71 -4.29
N CYS A 113 6.49 -17.59 -3.32
CA CYS A 113 7.48 -18.00 -2.33
C CYS A 113 8.08 -19.34 -2.76
N THR A 114 9.39 -19.54 -2.57
CA THR A 114 10.07 -20.81 -2.91
C THR A 114 9.52 -22.01 -2.14
N VAL A 115 8.91 -21.77 -0.98
CA VAL A 115 8.20 -22.80 -0.18
C VAL A 115 6.89 -23.26 -0.84
N GLY A 116 6.36 -22.50 -1.82
CA GLY A 116 5.11 -22.79 -2.54
C GLY A 116 3.91 -21.93 -2.12
N GLY A 117 4.12 -20.95 -1.24
CA GLY A 117 3.10 -19.97 -0.87
C GLY A 117 2.93 -18.89 -1.96
N LYS A 118 1.68 -18.49 -2.20
CA LYS A 118 1.33 -17.37 -3.08
C LYS A 118 1.02 -16.13 -2.24
N ILE A 119 1.70 -15.03 -2.55
CA ILE A 119 1.55 -13.74 -1.89
C ILE A 119 0.77 -12.80 -2.80
N THR A 120 -0.27 -12.18 -2.26
CA THR A 120 -1.13 -11.19 -2.92
C THR A 120 -1.24 -9.93 -2.08
N ILE A 121 -1.77 -8.87 -2.69
CA ILE A 121 -2.02 -7.60 -2.00
C ILE A 121 -3.30 -7.77 -1.16
N LYS A 122 -3.23 -7.45 0.12
CA LYS A 122 -4.41 -7.37 1.01
C LYS A 122 -4.94 -5.95 1.11
N ASP A 123 -4.02 -5.00 1.22
CA ASP A 123 -4.29 -3.58 1.35
C ASP A 123 -3.22 -2.84 0.55
N HIS A 124 -3.63 -1.97 -0.37
CA HIS A 124 -2.71 -1.16 -1.18
C HIS A 124 -2.06 -0.03 -0.35
N GLY A 125 -2.63 0.31 0.81
CA GLY A 125 -2.08 1.27 1.77
C GLY A 125 -2.40 2.73 1.46
N GLN A 126 -2.80 3.06 0.23
CA GLN A 126 -3.24 4.42 -0.09
C GLN A 126 -4.58 4.70 0.60
N ARG A 127 -4.75 5.92 1.10
CA ARG A 127 -6.05 6.43 1.53
C ARG A 127 -6.31 7.73 0.79
N GLY A 128 -7.54 7.94 0.35
CA GLY A 128 -7.96 9.25 -0.16
C GLY A 128 -8.06 10.19 1.03
N GLU A 129 -7.12 11.10 1.16
CA GLU A 129 -7.18 12.16 2.16
C GLU A 129 -7.72 13.44 1.52
N MET A 130 -8.59 14.16 2.25
CA MET A 130 -9.01 15.47 1.82
C MET A 130 -7.79 16.40 1.87
N SER A 131 -7.41 16.95 0.71
CA SER A 131 -6.35 17.96 0.69
C SER A 131 -6.74 19.18 1.54
N ARG A 132 -5.76 19.88 2.11
CA ARG A 132 -6.01 21.13 2.86
C ARG A 132 -6.83 22.14 2.06
N LYS A 133 -6.62 22.19 0.73
CA LYS A 133 -7.41 23.02 -0.20
C LYS A 133 -8.88 22.58 -0.27
N ASN A 134 -9.13 21.26 -0.34
CA ASN A 134 -10.49 20.72 -0.33
C ASN A 134 -11.20 21.04 0.99
N VAL A 135 -10.49 20.95 2.12
CA VAL A 135 -11.02 21.33 3.43
C VAL A 135 -11.38 22.82 3.43
N LYS A 136 -10.45 23.70 3.06
CA LYS A 136 -10.66 25.16 3.04
C LYS A 136 -11.84 25.57 2.15
N ASN A 137 -11.94 24.98 0.96
CA ASN A 137 -12.95 25.31 -0.05
C ASN A 137 -14.31 24.62 0.18
N ALA A 138 -14.41 23.67 1.11
CA ALA A 138 -15.67 22.99 1.40
C ALA A 138 -16.73 23.97 1.92
N ASP A 139 -17.94 23.93 1.37
CA ASP A 139 -19.08 24.66 1.92
C ASP A 139 -19.59 23.96 3.18
N ASN A 140 -19.49 24.66 4.31
CA ASN A 140 -19.82 24.12 5.63
C ASN A 140 -21.29 23.70 5.72
N LYS A 141 -22.20 24.48 5.12
CA LYS A 141 -23.64 24.21 5.17
C LYS A 141 -23.98 22.93 4.40
N THR A 142 -23.44 22.78 3.20
CA THR A 142 -23.64 21.58 2.37
C THR A 142 -23.11 20.33 3.06
N VAL A 143 -21.89 20.38 3.60
CA VAL A 143 -21.32 19.21 4.28
C VAL A 143 -22.09 18.84 5.53
N GLN A 144 -22.55 19.83 6.32
CA GLN A 144 -23.35 19.60 7.51
C GLN A 144 -24.74 19.03 7.18
N HIS A 145 -25.30 19.35 6.00
CA HIS A 145 -26.55 18.76 5.55
C HIS A 145 -26.39 17.29 5.13
N ILE A 146 -25.25 16.95 4.49
CA ILE A 146 -24.92 15.57 4.09
C ILE A 146 -24.58 14.71 5.31
N ASN A 147 -23.77 15.25 6.23
CA ASN A 147 -23.36 14.56 7.45
C ASN A 147 -23.35 15.53 8.66
N PRO A 148 -24.46 15.60 9.41
CA PRO A 148 -24.62 16.54 10.54
C PRO A 148 -23.66 16.29 11.70
N LEU A 149 -23.05 15.10 11.77
CA LEU A 149 -22.08 14.75 12.82
C LEU A 149 -20.70 15.34 12.56
N VAL A 150 -20.44 15.81 11.34
CA VAL A 150 -19.15 16.37 10.95
C VAL A 150 -19.19 17.88 11.08
N LYS A 151 -18.45 18.42 12.06
CA LYS A 151 -18.25 19.86 12.24
C LYS A 151 -17.06 20.35 11.40
N MET A 152 -17.34 20.74 10.15
CA MET A 152 -16.30 21.19 9.21
C MET A 152 -15.57 22.47 9.66
N GLN A 153 -16.19 23.32 10.49
CA GLN A 153 -15.51 24.49 11.08
C GLN A 153 -14.31 24.10 11.93
N ASN A 154 -14.48 23.16 12.86
CA ASN A 154 -13.40 22.65 13.70
C ASN A 154 -12.27 22.06 12.84
N TYR A 155 -12.62 21.35 11.76
CA TYR A 155 -11.64 20.75 10.87
C TYR A 155 -10.85 21.80 10.06
N LYS A 156 -11.49 22.90 9.64
CA LYS A 156 -10.81 24.04 8.99
C LYS A 156 -9.82 24.72 9.94
N GLU A 157 -10.20 24.89 11.20
CA GLU A 157 -9.37 25.49 12.25
C GLU A 157 -8.11 24.66 12.51
N THR A 158 -8.26 23.35 12.72
CA THR A 158 -7.10 22.44 12.90
C THR A 158 -6.15 22.46 11.71
N VAL A 159 -6.67 22.53 10.47
CA VAL A 159 -5.83 22.62 9.26
C VAL A 159 -5.06 23.94 9.20
N LEU A 160 -5.66 25.06 9.65
CA LEU A 160 -5.00 26.37 9.70
C LEU A 160 -3.92 26.43 10.78
N GLU A 161 -4.17 25.90 11.98
CA GLU A 161 -3.18 25.83 13.06
C GLU A 161 -1.94 25.02 12.61
N SER A 162 -2.14 23.88 11.96
CA SER A 162 -1.05 23.07 11.41
C SER A 162 -0.25 23.73 10.27
N GLU A 163 -0.74 24.81 9.66
CA GLU A 163 0.04 25.61 8.70
C GLU A 163 0.88 26.68 9.40
N ILE A 164 0.40 27.24 10.51
CA ILE A 164 1.12 28.25 11.29
C ILE A 164 2.31 27.59 12.00
N ASP A 165 2.13 26.39 12.54
CA ASP A 165 3.19 25.63 13.24
C ASP A 165 4.28 25.07 12.29
N ALA A 166 4.05 25.14 10.97
CA ALA A 166 5.00 24.67 9.96
C ALA A 166 5.97 25.78 9.47
N TYR A 167 5.86 27.00 9.99
CA TYR A 167 6.69 28.17 9.70
C TYR A 167 7.51 28.60 10.92
#